data_AF-A0A9D7R361-F1
#
_entry.id   AF-A0A9D7R361-F1
#
_cell.length_a   1.000
_cell.length_b   1.000
_cell.length_c   1.000
_cell.angle_alpha   90.00
_cell.angle_beta   90.00
_cell.angle_gamma   90.00
#
_symmetry.space_group_name_H-M   'P 1'
#
loop_
_entity.id
_entity.type
_entity.pdbx_description
1 polymer ?
#
loop_
_entity_poly.entity_id
_entity_poly.type
_entity_poly.pdbx_seq_one_letter_code
_entity_poly.pdbx_strand_id
1 'polypeptide(L)'
;MIFFSLNSEDIVGPNNIIEYSQIDFDAAWSSSGSMIAFSHNDLEFDLSGIYTMDSSGNNKVQRVFGNASNPDWSPMDTAIMHEQGEAIMILNLASGTKQEICFGRKASEKQAGIRPTERSPGCMTTFCM
;
A
#
# COMPACT_ATOMS: atom_id res chain seq x y z
N MET A 1 -12.64 3.19 -0.34
CA MET A 1 -13.37 3.56 0.89
C MET A 1 -12.35 4.23 1.80
N ILE A 2 -12.61 5.45 2.29
CA ILE A 2 -11.65 6.22 3.11
C ILE A 2 -12.11 6.12 4.57
N PHE A 3 -11.19 5.82 5.49
CA PHE A 3 -11.48 5.72 6.91
C PHE A 3 -10.72 6.83 7.66
N PHE A 4 -11.45 7.76 8.24
CA PHE A 4 -10.85 8.76 9.12
C PHE A 4 -10.89 8.19 10.53
N SER A 5 -9.73 7.96 11.16
CA SER A 5 -9.67 7.74 12.59
C SER A 5 -9.52 9.09 13.27
N LEU A 6 -10.50 9.49 14.08
CA LEU A 6 -10.37 10.64 14.97
C LEU A 6 -9.60 10.20 16.22
N ASN A 7 -8.41 10.73 16.42
CA ASN A 7 -7.55 10.44 17.57
C ASN A 7 -7.50 11.65 18.52
N SER A 8 -7.10 11.44 19.79
CA SER A 8 -7.02 12.51 20.80
C SER A 8 -5.96 13.58 20.52
N GLU A 9 -5.16 13.39 19.48
CA GLU A 9 -4.08 14.29 19.05
C GLU A 9 -4.48 15.15 17.83
N ASP A 10 -5.69 14.97 17.29
CA ASP A 10 -6.18 15.78 16.17
C ASP A 10 -6.32 17.25 16.58
N ILE A 11 -5.62 18.13 15.87
CA ILE A 11 -5.56 19.55 16.21
C ILE A 11 -6.74 20.26 15.54
N VAL A 12 -7.55 20.95 16.36
CA VAL A 12 -8.55 21.89 15.84
C VAL A 12 -7.81 23.19 15.47
N GLY A 13 -7.57 23.38 14.18
CA GLY A 13 -7.00 24.60 13.63
C GLY A 13 -7.94 25.81 13.74
N PRO A 14 -7.43 27.02 13.48
CA PRO A 14 -8.25 28.22 13.46
C PRO A 14 -9.37 28.08 12.42
N ASN A 15 -10.61 28.42 12.81
CA ASN A 15 -11.86 28.24 12.04
C ASN A 15 -12.48 26.83 12.07
N ASN A 16 -12.20 26.02 13.09
CA ASN A 16 -12.87 24.72 13.29
C ASN A 16 -12.53 23.69 12.19
N ILE A 17 -11.33 23.82 11.60
CA ILE A 17 -10.76 22.85 10.66
C ILE A 17 -10.06 21.79 11.49
N ILE A 18 -10.41 20.52 11.32
CA ILE A 18 -9.68 19.42 11.94
C ILE A 18 -8.52 19.08 10.99
N GLU A 19 -7.29 19.34 11.44
CA GLU A 19 -6.11 18.79 10.79
C GLU A 19 -5.87 17.39 11.37
N TYR A 20 -6.13 16.38 10.55
CA TYR A 20 -5.83 15.00 10.90
C TYR A 20 -4.33 14.77 10.73
N SER A 21 -3.65 14.43 11.83
CA SER A 21 -2.23 14.02 11.76
C SER A 21 -2.08 12.62 11.20
N GLN A 22 -3.15 11.82 11.24
CA GLN A 22 -3.19 10.43 10.79
C GLN A 22 -4.43 10.12 9.93
N ILE A 23 -4.26 9.34 8.86
CA ILE A 23 -5.36 8.96 7.94
C ILE A 23 -5.16 7.52 7.46
N ASP A 24 -6.25 6.74 7.46
CA ASP A 24 -6.28 5.37 6.93
C ASP A 24 -7.13 5.28 5.64
N PHE A 25 -6.61 4.59 4.62
CA PHE A 25 -7.26 4.55 3.31
C PHE A 25 -6.85 3.33 2.50
N ASP A 26 -7.48 3.15 1.33
CA ASP A 26 -7.23 2.04 0.41
C ASP A 26 -7.28 0.66 1.07
N ALA A 27 -8.32 0.43 1.85
CA ALA A 27 -8.53 -0.86 2.50
C ALA A 27 -8.85 -1.97 1.49
N ALA A 28 -8.19 -3.11 1.63
CA ALA A 28 -8.39 -4.33 0.87
C ALA A 28 -8.64 -5.53 1.79
N TRP A 29 -9.65 -6.33 1.46
CA TRP A 29 -9.99 -7.53 2.21
C TRP A 29 -9.20 -8.73 1.71
N SER A 30 -8.81 -9.62 2.61
CA SER A 30 -8.37 -10.95 2.23
C SER A 30 -9.52 -11.72 1.59
N SER A 31 -9.20 -12.68 0.73
CA SER A 31 -10.20 -13.49 0.01
C SER A 31 -11.02 -14.36 0.97
N SER A 32 -10.41 -14.83 2.05
CA SER A 32 -11.10 -15.48 3.18
C SER A 32 -11.99 -14.54 4.01
N GLY A 33 -11.89 -13.22 3.82
CA GLY A 33 -12.61 -12.22 4.60
C GLY A 33 -12.15 -12.11 6.06
N SER A 34 -11.06 -12.77 6.44
CA SER A 34 -10.55 -12.81 7.83
C SER A 34 -9.59 -11.67 8.15
N MET A 35 -9.02 -11.01 7.14
CA MET A 35 -8.09 -9.89 7.32
C MET A 35 -8.43 -8.72 6.43
N ILE A 36 -7.99 -7.54 6.87
CA ILE A 36 -8.02 -6.30 6.12
C ILE A 36 -6.59 -5.77 6.09
N ALA A 37 -6.11 -5.38 4.90
CA ALA A 37 -4.92 -4.57 4.73
C ALA A 37 -5.35 -3.13 4.41
N PHE A 38 -4.63 -2.13 4.89
CA PHE A 38 -4.92 -0.73 4.60
C PHE A 38 -3.64 0.11 4.61
N SER A 39 -3.70 1.24 3.91
CA SER A 39 -2.65 2.26 3.95
C SER A 39 -2.90 3.17 5.15
N HIS A 40 -1.87 3.37 5.96
CA HIS A 40 -1.83 4.32 7.07
C HIS A 40 -0.85 5.44 6.71
N ASN A 41 -1.29 6.67 6.82
CA ASN A 41 -0.45 7.86 6.68
C ASN A 41 -0.40 8.58 8.02
N ASP A 42 0.80 8.85 8.50
CA ASP A 42 1.11 9.57 9.72
C ASP A 42 2.07 10.71 9.35
N LEU A 43 1.66 11.94 9.65
CA LEU A 43 2.39 13.17 9.35
C LEU A 43 3.37 13.57 10.47
N GLU A 44 3.22 13.01 11.66
CA GLU A 44 3.99 13.37 12.85
C GLU A 44 5.14 12.38 13.10
N PHE A 45 4.90 11.10 12.83
CA PHE A 45 5.85 10.02 13.07
C PHE A 45 6.13 9.21 11.80
N ASP A 46 7.28 8.52 11.76
CA ASP A 46 7.64 7.59 10.66
C ASP A 46 6.89 6.25 10.79
N LEU A 47 5.56 6.34 10.89
CA LEU A 47 4.64 5.22 11.02
C LEU A 47 3.87 4.96 9.72
N SER A 48 3.99 5.83 8.71
CA SER A 48 3.34 5.65 7.41
C SER A 48 3.67 4.32 6.72
N GLY A 49 2.67 3.64 6.18
CA GLY A 49 2.85 2.42 5.40
C GLY A 49 1.61 1.53 5.35
N ILE A 50 1.80 0.23 5.16
CA ILE A 50 0.69 -0.72 5.07
C ILE A 50 0.58 -1.50 6.36
N TYR A 51 -0.65 -1.57 6.84
CA TYR A 51 -1.04 -2.24 8.06
C TYR A 51 -2.05 -3.33 7.78
N THR A 52 -2.06 -4.35 8.63
CA THR A 52 -3.09 -5.39 8.62
C THR A 52 -3.79 -5.51 9.95
N MET A 53 -5.06 -5.90 9.90
CA MET A 53 -5.87 -6.23 11.06
C MET A 53 -6.82 -7.38 10.74
N ASP A 54 -7.33 -8.04 11.77
CA ASP A 54 -8.45 -8.98 11.65
C ASP A 54 -9.73 -8.21 11.24
N SER A 55 -10.54 -8.85 10.41
CA SER A 55 -11.93 -8.50 10.08
C SER A 55 -12.81 -8.06 11.26
N SER A 56 -12.56 -8.60 12.46
CA SER A 56 -13.31 -8.25 13.67
C SER A 56 -12.97 -6.87 14.23
N GLY A 57 -11.86 -6.25 13.80
CA GLY A 57 -11.37 -4.96 14.29
C GLY A 57 -10.90 -4.97 15.75
N ASN A 58 -10.96 -6.13 16.44
CA ASN A 58 -10.66 -6.23 17.87
C ASN A 58 -9.19 -6.60 18.16
N ASN A 59 -8.37 -6.78 17.12
CA ASN A 59 -7.02 -7.32 17.23
C ASN A 59 -5.94 -6.28 16.95
N LYS A 60 -4.69 -6.66 17.25
CA LYS A 60 -3.51 -5.83 17.05
C LYS A 60 -3.36 -5.45 15.58
N VAL A 61 -3.31 -4.15 15.32
CA VAL A 61 -2.90 -3.60 14.03
C VAL A 61 -1.39 -3.79 13.88
N GLN A 62 -0.96 -4.45 12.80
CA GLN A 62 0.45 -4.71 12.55
C GLN A 62 0.92 -3.97 11.30
N ARG A 63 1.99 -3.16 11.43
CA ARG A 63 2.70 -2.59 10.29
C ARG A 63 3.43 -3.70 9.55
N VAL A 64 3.07 -3.93 8.30
CA VAL A 64 3.69 -4.95 7.43
C VAL A 64 4.75 -4.30 6.53
N PHE A 65 4.56 -3.03 6.17
CA PHE A 65 5.52 -2.25 5.37
C PHE A 65 5.58 -0.79 5.81
N GLY A 66 6.75 -0.19 5.69
CA GLY A 66 6.92 1.26 5.72
C GLY A 66 6.94 1.85 4.31
N ASN A 67 6.42 3.07 4.17
CA ASN A 67 6.45 3.85 2.92
C ASN A 67 5.91 3.05 1.72
N ALA A 68 4.74 2.44 1.92
CA ALA A 68 4.02 1.66 0.93
C ALA A 68 2.54 2.03 0.97
N SER A 69 1.84 1.81 -0.14
CA SER A 69 0.42 2.18 -0.31
C SER A 69 -0.30 1.21 -1.23
N ASN A 70 -1.62 1.37 -1.37
CA ASN A 70 -2.46 0.59 -2.28
C ASN A 70 -2.30 -0.94 -2.11
N PRO A 71 -2.54 -1.47 -0.89
CA PRO A 71 -2.46 -2.91 -0.67
C PRO A 71 -3.55 -3.65 -1.43
N ASP A 72 -3.22 -4.85 -1.91
CA ASP A 72 -4.20 -5.82 -2.39
C ASP A 72 -3.78 -7.25 -2.02
N TRP A 73 -4.76 -8.11 -1.77
CA TRP A 73 -4.52 -9.48 -1.36
C TRP A 73 -4.46 -10.41 -2.56
N SER A 74 -3.57 -11.41 -2.50
CA SER A 74 -3.64 -12.49 -3.46
C SER A 74 -4.93 -13.30 -3.26
N PRO A 75 -5.51 -13.87 -4.32
CA PRO A 75 -6.73 -14.68 -4.22
C PRO A 75 -6.63 -15.87 -3.25
N MET A 76 -5.40 -16.29 -2.93
CA MET A 76 -5.10 -17.43 -2.06
C MET A 76 -4.62 -16.99 -0.66
N ASP A 77 -4.70 -15.69 -0.32
CA ASP A 77 -4.27 -15.13 0.96
C ASP A 77 -2.80 -15.42 1.34
N THR A 78 -1.96 -15.67 0.34
CA THR A 78 -0.54 -16.00 0.52
C THR A 78 0.40 -14.84 0.25
N ALA A 79 -0.11 -13.75 -0.31
CA ALA A 79 0.70 -12.60 -0.67
C ALA A 79 -0.10 -11.30 -0.61
N ILE A 80 0.62 -10.20 -0.46
CA ILE A 80 0.09 -8.84 -0.57
C ILE A 80 0.85 -8.12 -1.69
N MET A 81 0.11 -7.59 -2.66
CA MET A 81 0.63 -6.60 -3.60
C MET A 81 0.58 -5.23 -2.93
N HIS A 82 1.58 -4.40 -3.18
CA HIS A 82 1.52 -3.00 -2.80
C HIS A 82 2.33 -2.13 -3.77
N GLU A 83 2.06 -0.84 -3.73
CA GLU A 83 2.92 0.16 -4.34
C GLU A 83 4.01 0.58 -3.35
N GLN A 84 5.23 0.77 -3.86
CA GLN A 84 6.34 1.31 -3.09
C GLN A 84 7.23 2.14 -4.03
N GLY A 85 7.27 3.46 -3.79
CA GLY A 85 7.89 4.38 -4.73
C GLY A 85 7.19 4.32 -6.08
N GLU A 86 7.96 4.08 -7.14
CA GLU A 86 7.44 3.91 -8.52
C GLU A 86 7.17 2.44 -8.88
N ALA A 87 7.37 1.53 -7.93
CA ALA A 87 7.31 0.09 -8.20
C ALA A 87 6.06 -0.56 -7.63
N ILE A 88 5.57 -1.56 -8.36
CA ILE A 88 4.62 -2.53 -7.83
C ILE A 88 5.41 -3.69 -7.25
N MET A 89 5.12 -4.01 -6.00
CA MET A 89 5.79 -5.04 -5.21
C MET A 89 4.80 -6.12 -4.80
N ILE A 90 5.31 -7.35 -4.62
CA ILE A 90 4.61 -8.48 -4.02
C ILE A 90 5.42 -8.96 -2.83
N LEU A 91 4.78 -9.12 -1.68
CA LEU A 91 5.31 -9.87 -0.55
C LEU A 91 4.61 -11.19 -0.43
N ASN A 92 5.38 -12.26 -0.43
CA ASN A 92 4.89 -13.55 0.02
C ASN A 92 4.87 -13.60 1.55
N LEU A 93 3.70 -13.85 2.13
CA LEU A 93 3.50 -13.85 3.58
C LEU A 93 4.11 -15.08 4.27
N ALA A 94 4.24 -16.21 3.56
CA ALA A 94 4.79 -17.44 4.12
C ALA A 94 6.33 -17.42 4.17
N SER A 95 6.98 -16.94 3.11
CA SER A 95 8.44 -16.89 3.02
C SER A 95 9.04 -15.55 3.46
N GLY A 96 8.22 -14.48 3.54
CA GLY A 96 8.70 -13.12 3.76
C GLY A 96 9.44 -12.51 2.56
N THR A 97 9.47 -13.19 1.41
CA THR A 97 10.21 -12.74 0.23
C THR A 97 9.47 -11.61 -0.47
N LYS A 98 10.20 -10.54 -0.80
CA LYS A 98 9.71 -9.42 -1.58
C LYS A 98 10.16 -9.55 -3.03
N GLN A 99 9.23 -9.32 -3.95
CA GLN A 99 9.46 -9.35 -5.38
C GLN A 99 8.94 -8.06 -6.01
N GLU A 100 9.74 -7.48 -6.90
CA GLU A 100 9.34 -6.35 -7.73
C GLU A 100 8.72 -6.84 -9.05
N ILE A 101 7.64 -6.19 -9.49
CA ILE A 101 6.85 -6.61 -10.66
C ILE A 101 6.95 -5.61 -11.81
N CYS A 102 6.90 -4.30 -11.57
CA CYS A 102 6.92 -3.27 -12.61
C CYS A 102 7.55 -1.96 -12.12
N PHE A 103 8.16 -1.19 -13.02
CA PHE A 103 8.58 0.20 -12.81
C PHE A 103 7.62 1.19 -13.51
N GLY A 104 7.18 2.22 -12.79
CA GLY A 104 6.79 3.51 -13.36
C GLY A 104 7.97 4.14 -14.08
N ARG A 105 7.73 4.75 -15.25
CA ARG A 105 8.77 5.19 -16.20
C ARG A 105 9.93 5.96 -15.55
N LYS A 106 11.18 5.52 -15.78
CA LYS A 106 12.32 6.46 -15.81
C LYS A 106 12.12 7.43 -16.97
N ALA A 107 11.62 8.62 -16.70
CA ALA A 107 11.84 9.75 -17.60
C ALA A 107 13.31 10.17 -17.48
N SER A 108 14.02 10.16 -18.62
CA SER A 108 15.42 10.55 -18.84
C SER A 108 16.50 9.46 -18.70
N GLU A 109 16.44 8.45 -19.58
CA GLU A 109 17.67 7.85 -20.11
C GLU A 109 18.09 8.63 -21.35
N LYS A 110 19.15 9.43 -21.26
CA LYS A 110 19.88 9.89 -22.45
C LYS A 110 20.86 8.78 -22.87
N GLN A 111 20.36 7.58 -23.16
CA GLN A 111 21.18 6.46 -23.63
C GLN A 111 21.33 6.58 -25.15
N ALA A 112 22.47 7.08 -25.59
CA ALA A 112 22.87 6.98 -26.99
C ALA A 112 23.11 5.50 -27.34
N GLY A 113 22.35 4.98 -28.31
CA GLY A 113 22.91 4.05 -29.29
C GLY A 113 22.85 2.53 -29.05
N ILE A 114 21.83 1.98 -28.39
CA ILE A 114 21.63 0.51 -28.42
C ILE A 114 20.16 0.19 -28.77
N ARG A 115 19.96 -0.63 -29.81
CA ARG A 115 18.68 -1.35 -30.02
C ARG A 115 18.82 -2.72 -29.36
N PRO A 116 17.98 -3.03 -28.36
CA PRO A 116 17.40 -4.37 -28.32
C PRO A 116 15.89 -4.35 -28.09
N THR A 117 15.26 -5.29 -28.78
CA THR A 117 13.89 -5.77 -28.65
C THR A 117 13.61 -6.26 -27.24
N GLU A 118 12.71 -5.61 -26.52
CA GLU A 118 11.75 -6.24 -25.60
C GLU A 118 10.74 -5.14 -25.23
N ARG A 119 9.50 -5.28 -25.72
CA ARG A 119 8.40 -4.47 -25.19
C ARG A 119 8.27 -4.86 -23.72
N SER A 120 8.59 -3.93 -22.83
CA SER A 120 8.18 -4.00 -21.44
C SER A 120 6.72 -4.45 -21.39
N PRO A 121 6.34 -5.47 -20.60
CA PRO A 121 4.94 -5.81 -20.44
C PRO A 121 4.24 -4.53 -19.95
N GLY A 122 3.37 -3.98 -20.78
CA GLY A 122 2.47 -2.92 -20.34
C GLY A 122 1.74 -3.47 -19.14
N CYS A 123 1.81 -2.74 -18.02
CA CYS A 123 1.17 -3.11 -16.77
C CYS A 123 -0.32 -3.41 -17.06
N MET A 124 -0.69 -4.69 -17.09
CA MET A 124 -2.06 -5.13 -17.31
C MET A 124 -2.58 -5.49 -15.92
N THR A 125 -3.04 -4.48 -15.20
CA THR A 125 -3.65 -4.64 -13.88
C THR A 125 -5.14 -4.94 -14.04
N THR A 126 -5.50 -6.20 -13.95
CA THR A 126 -6.84 -6.64 -13.59
C THR A 126 -6.71 -7.96 -12.84
N PHE A 127 -6.60 -7.88 -11.50
CA PHE A 127 -7.10 -8.92 -10.63
C PHE A 127 -8.40 -8.37 -10.03
N CYS A 128 -9.48 -8.39 -10.82
CA CYS A 128 -10.81 -8.09 -10.29
C CYS A 128 -11.29 -9.28 -9.44
N MET A 129 -11.89 -8.98 -8.29
CA MET A 129 -13.05 -9.72 -7.79
C MET A 129 -14.33 -9.15 -8.40
#